data_AF-A0A955VNV5-F1
#
_entry.id   AF-A0A955VNV5-F1
#
_cell.length_a   1.000
_cell.length_b   1.000
_cell.length_c   1.000
_cell.angle_alpha   90.00
_cell.angle_beta   90.00
_cell.angle_gamma   90.00
#
_symmetry.space_group_name_H-M   'P 1'
#
loop_
_entity.id
_entity.type
_entity.pdbx_description
1 polymer ?
#
loop_
_entity_poly.entity_id
_entity_poly.type
_entity_poly.pdbx_seq_one_letter_code
_entity_poly.pdbx_strand_id
1 'polypeptide(L)'
;RIAEAMVDASVDLPPLAPKGKLLTITTPDALKYGVADLQADTLEELLTKLKLKGATIVHPKVNWAEKIGRFLTGSIMSSILMSLGGLALLMGLYTGSIVALTIGISCFALFFFGHYVSNLAGYEELILLLLGVILLVIEVAVIPGFGVVGVLGILFILIALVLSSSGLDIPTQWKTRVIGDGLLKVAISVSVTALLMFVFARYFPQTRAGRRLVLETALRSGEGFSTQDAESARYLGMRGIAVTDLRPAGKIVLEGNKLDVISTSGFVSKETEVEVIEVSASRIVVRAVRG
;
A
#
# COMPACT_ATOMS: atom_id res chain seq x y z
N ARG A 1 28.55 32.29 24.88
CA ARG A 1 28.49 33.66 24.31
C ARG A 1 29.15 33.78 22.94
N ILE A 2 30.46 33.57 22.74
CA ILE A 2 31.05 33.64 21.38
C ILE A 2 30.46 32.56 20.45
N ALA A 3 30.51 31.28 20.85
CA ALA A 3 29.91 30.18 20.07
C ALA A 3 28.39 30.31 19.89
N GLU A 4 27.72 30.99 20.83
CA GLU A 4 26.28 31.25 20.81
C GLU A 4 25.92 32.27 19.72
N ALA A 5 26.71 33.35 19.60
CA ALA A 5 26.56 34.34 18.54
C ALA A 5 26.86 33.81 17.13
N MET A 6 27.53 32.65 17.00
CA MET A 6 27.77 31.98 15.72
C MET A 6 26.55 31.22 15.20
N VAL A 7 25.57 30.93 16.07
CA VAL A 7 24.36 30.14 15.73
C VAL A 7 23.08 30.94 15.97
N ASP A 8 23.13 31.99 16.80
CA ASP A 8 22.01 32.87 17.12
C ASP A 8 22.37 34.35 16.86
N ALA A 9 21.74 34.92 15.84
CA ALA A 9 21.93 36.31 15.44
C ALA A 9 21.29 37.32 16.42
N SER A 10 20.48 36.87 17.38
CA SER A 10 19.87 37.73 18.40
C SER A 10 20.83 38.12 19.53
N VAL A 11 21.94 37.38 19.66
CA VAL A 11 23.00 37.64 20.63
C VAL A 11 23.78 38.88 20.21
N ASP A 12 23.76 39.90 21.06
CA ASP A 12 24.54 41.12 20.86
C ASP A 12 25.91 40.96 21.51
N LEU A 13 26.98 40.99 20.71
CA LEU A 13 28.35 40.83 21.19
C LEU A 13 29.32 41.87 20.58
N PRO A 14 29.15 43.18 20.85
CA PRO A 14 30.09 44.20 20.39
C PRO A 14 31.47 44.04 21.05
N PRO A 15 32.59 44.22 20.34
CA PRO A 15 32.73 44.68 18.94
C PRO A 15 32.68 43.56 17.88
N LEU A 16 32.48 42.31 18.27
CA LEU A 16 32.64 41.13 17.41
C LEU A 16 31.45 40.87 16.49
N ALA A 17 30.22 41.00 16.99
CA ALA A 17 29.01 40.89 16.20
C ALA A 17 27.91 41.78 16.77
N PRO A 18 27.40 42.76 16.00
CA PRO A 18 26.21 43.51 16.40
C PRO A 18 24.96 42.64 16.26
N LYS A 19 23.96 42.93 17.11
CA LYS A 19 22.65 42.29 17.05
C LYS A 19 22.06 42.23 15.63
N GLY A 20 21.61 41.05 15.23
CA GLY A 20 20.98 40.77 13.93
C GLY A 20 21.90 40.14 12.89
N LYS A 21 23.19 39.93 13.19
CA LYS A 21 24.14 39.20 12.33
C LYS A 21 24.82 38.06 13.08
N LEU A 22 25.02 36.94 12.40
CA LEU A 22 25.84 35.85 12.92
C LEU A 22 27.31 36.28 13.00
N LEU A 23 27.95 35.87 14.08
CA LEU A 23 29.38 36.08 14.29
C LEU A 23 30.19 35.12 13.39
N THR A 24 31.04 35.67 12.54
CA THR A 24 32.06 34.92 11.81
C THR A 24 33.43 35.39 12.29
N ILE A 25 34.20 34.50 12.90
CA ILE A 25 35.55 34.79 13.39
C ILE A 25 36.61 34.24 12.44
N THR A 26 37.72 34.96 12.30
CA THR A 26 38.90 34.45 11.58
C THR A 26 39.73 33.55 12.49
N THR A 27 40.64 32.74 11.92
CA THR A 27 41.53 31.86 12.72
C THR A 27 42.35 32.63 13.76
N PRO A 28 42.95 33.81 13.45
CA PRO A 28 43.63 34.62 14.47
C PRO A 28 42.70 35.10 15.60
N ASP A 29 41.48 35.51 15.27
CA ASP A 29 40.48 35.91 16.28
C ASP A 29 40.07 34.71 17.14
N ALA A 30 39.88 33.54 16.53
CA ALA A 30 39.52 32.31 17.24
C ALA A 30 40.59 31.92 18.28
N LEU A 31 41.88 32.05 17.95
CA LEU A 31 42.97 31.85 18.90
C LEU A 31 42.97 32.93 20.00
N LYS A 32 42.79 34.21 19.63
CA LYS A 32 42.79 35.34 20.56
C LYS A 32 41.69 35.24 21.62
N TYR A 33 40.49 34.81 21.21
CA TYR A 33 39.34 34.71 22.09
C TYR A 33 39.12 33.31 22.68
N GLY A 34 40.08 32.39 22.51
CA GLY A 34 40.03 31.05 23.09
C GLY A 34 38.92 30.16 22.54
N VAL A 35 38.47 30.43 21.31
CA VAL A 35 37.54 29.55 20.57
C VAL A 35 38.29 28.39 19.92
N ALA A 36 39.55 28.61 19.57
CA ALA A 36 40.48 27.59 19.10
C ALA A 36 41.71 27.55 20.00
N ASP A 37 42.18 26.35 20.34
CA ASP A 37 43.37 26.16 21.18
C ASP A 37 44.68 26.28 20.38
N LEU A 38 44.63 25.96 19.09
CA LEU A 38 45.79 25.86 18.21
C LEU A 38 45.42 25.88 16.73
N GLN A 39 46.35 26.34 15.91
CA GLN A 39 46.28 26.33 14.45
C GLN A 39 47.35 25.39 13.90
N ALA A 40 47.03 24.65 12.85
CA ALA A 40 47.96 23.81 12.09
C ALA A 40 47.55 23.84 10.61
N ASP A 41 48.53 23.87 9.71
CA ASP A 41 48.29 23.95 8.26
C ASP A 41 48.12 22.56 7.64
N THR A 42 48.57 21.51 8.33
CA THR A 42 48.42 20.11 7.89
C THR A 42 47.93 19.20 9.02
N LEU A 43 47.30 18.08 8.65
CA LEU A 43 46.87 17.05 9.62
C LEU A 43 48.06 16.49 10.41
N GLU A 44 49.22 16.34 9.78
CA GLU A 44 50.45 15.86 10.43
C GLU A 44 50.98 16.85 11.48
N GLU A 45 50.96 18.14 11.14
CA GLU A 45 51.32 19.21 12.07
C GLU A 45 50.33 19.28 13.25
N LEU A 46 49.03 19.13 12.97
CA LEU A 46 47.98 19.08 13.99
C LEU A 46 48.20 17.91 14.97
N LEU A 47 48.42 16.70 14.45
CA LEU A 47 48.68 15.50 15.26
C LEU A 47 49.95 15.64 16.09
N THR A 48 50.98 16.30 15.55
CA THR A 48 52.21 16.59 16.28
C THR A 48 51.96 17.56 17.44
N LYS A 49 51.24 18.66 17.18
CA LYS A 49 50.85 19.65 18.20
C LYS A 49 49.96 19.05 19.30
N LEU A 50 49.08 18.11 18.93
CA LEU A 50 48.21 17.38 19.86
C LEU A 50 48.88 16.20 20.58
N LYS A 51 50.18 15.95 20.35
CA LYS A 51 50.91 14.78 20.88
C LYS A 51 50.30 13.42 20.49
N LEU A 52 49.60 13.37 19.35
CA LEU A 52 48.98 12.18 18.76
C LEU A 52 49.82 11.59 17.62
N LYS A 53 51.15 11.79 17.68
CA LYS A 53 52.07 11.33 16.65
C LYS A 53 52.07 9.80 16.60
N GLY A 54 51.69 9.22 15.46
CA GLY A 54 51.54 7.77 15.29
C GLY A 54 50.15 7.22 15.64
N ALA A 55 49.16 8.09 15.93
CA ALA A 55 47.78 7.66 16.07
C ALA A 55 47.28 7.02 14.77
N THR A 56 46.50 5.93 14.89
CA THR A 56 45.87 5.30 13.73
C THR A 56 44.78 6.21 13.19
N ILE A 57 45.03 6.81 12.03
CA ILE A 57 44.03 7.61 11.33
C ILE A 57 43.07 6.66 10.62
N VAL A 58 41.84 6.56 11.11
CA VAL A 58 40.79 5.76 10.48
C VAL A 58 39.99 6.69 9.57
N HIS A 59 40.06 6.45 8.26
CA HIS A 59 39.18 7.09 7.28
C HIS A 59 38.00 6.15 6.99
N PRO A 60 36.78 6.47 7.43
CA PRO A 60 35.60 5.69 7.07
C PRO A 60 35.45 5.70 5.55
N LYS A 61 35.60 4.53 4.92
CA LYS A 61 35.31 4.36 3.50
C LYS A 61 33.87 3.90 3.35
N VAL A 62 33.14 4.55 2.44
CA VAL A 62 31.76 4.18 2.10
C VAL A 62 31.74 2.75 1.56
N ASN A 63 31.02 1.86 2.25
CA ASN A 63 30.87 0.47 1.81
C ASN A 63 29.87 0.37 0.64
N TRP A 64 29.92 -0.71 -0.14
CA TRP A 64 28.99 -0.96 -1.25
C TRP A 64 27.53 -0.99 -0.77
N ALA A 65 27.29 -1.57 0.42
CA ALA A 65 25.96 -1.60 1.04
C ALA A 65 25.46 -0.17 1.33
N GLU A 66 26.32 0.73 1.81
CA GLU A 66 25.97 2.13 2.06
C GLU A 66 25.68 2.89 0.76
N LYS A 67 26.39 2.59 -0.34
CA LYS A 67 26.07 3.18 -1.65
C LYS A 67 24.67 2.76 -2.13
N ILE A 68 24.31 1.49 -1.98
CA ILE A 68 22.98 0.99 -2.32
C ILE A 68 21.93 1.60 -1.39
N GLY A 69 22.20 1.66 -0.08
CA GLY A 69 21.34 2.32 0.90
C GLY A 69 21.06 3.77 0.52
N ARG A 70 22.10 4.56 0.22
CA ARG A 70 21.99 5.96 -0.23
C ARG A 70 21.22 6.10 -1.55
N PHE A 71 21.36 5.15 -2.47
CA PHE A 71 20.63 5.15 -3.73
C PHE A 71 19.13 4.86 -3.51
N LEU A 72 18.80 3.85 -2.71
CA LEU A 72 17.42 3.45 -2.39
C LEU A 72 16.69 4.49 -1.53
N THR A 73 17.41 5.16 -0.63
CA THR A 73 16.87 6.23 0.24
C THR A 73 16.79 7.59 -0.45
N GLY A 74 17.36 7.75 -1.64
CA GLY A 74 17.24 8.98 -2.41
C GLY A 74 15.77 9.33 -2.69
N SER A 75 15.40 10.61 -2.57
CA SER A 75 14.01 11.09 -2.64
C SER A 75 13.22 10.56 -3.85
N ILE A 76 13.86 10.45 -5.01
CA ILE A 76 13.23 9.97 -6.24
C ILE A 76 13.02 8.44 -6.18
N MET A 77 14.06 7.69 -5.84
CA MET A 77 14.00 6.22 -5.83
C MET A 77 13.04 5.70 -4.76
N SER A 78 13.09 6.30 -3.57
CA SER A 78 12.18 6.05 -2.47
C SER A 78 10.71 6.26 -2.89
N SER A 79 10.41 7.37 -3.58
CA SER A 79 9.07 7.65 -4.10
C SER A 79 8.61 6.66 -5.19
N ILE A 80 9.53 6.23 -6.07
CA ILE A 80 9.24 5.23 -7.11
C ILE A 80 8.92 3.88 -6.48
N LEU A 81 9.74 3.41 -5.53
CA LEU A 81 9.53 2.14 -4.83
C LEU A 81 8.21 2.13 -4.07
N MET A 82 7.87 3.22 -3.37
CA MET A 82 6.59 3.35 -2.68
C MET A 82 5.40 3.33 -3.64
N SER A 83 5.48 4.10 -4.74
CA SER A 83 4.36 4.21 -5.69
C SER A 83 4.15 2.91 -6.45
N LEU A 84 5.25 2.31 -6.95
CA LEU A 84 5.20 1.03 -7.66
C LEU A 84 4.81 -0.11 -6.73
N GLY A 85 5.36 -0.14 -5.52
CA GLY A 85 5.03 -1.12 -4.49
C GLY A 85 3.56 -1.07 -4.09
N GLY A 86 3.04 0.13 -3.82
CA GLY A 86 1.64 0.37 -3.48
C GLY A 86 0.71 -0.02 -4.62
N LEU A 87 1.00 0.42 -5.86
CA LEU A 87 0.21 0.06 -7.03
C LEU A 87 0.17 -1.46 -7.26
N ALA A 88 1.33 -2.13 -7.18
CA ALA A 88 1.43 -3.57 -7.41
C ALA A 88 0.69 -4.37 -6.33
N LEU A 89 0.79 -3.96 -5.05
CA LEU A 89 -0.01 -4.56 -3.98
C LEU A 89 -1.51 -4.38 -4.23
N LEU A 90 -1.96 -3.16 -4.53
CA LEU A 90 -3.38 -2.88 -4.73
C LEU A 90 -3.93 -3.61 -5.96
N MET A 91 -3.16 -3.71 -7.04
CA MET A 91 -3.51 -4.56 -8.17
C MET A 91 -3.58 -6.03 -7.79
N GLY A 92 -2.60 -6.55 -7.06
CA GLY A 92 -2.57 -7.94 -6.63
C GLY A 92 -3.78 -8.29 -5.77
N LEU A 93 -4.17 -7.40 -4.87
CA LEU A 93 -5.36 -7.56 -4.03
C LEU A 93 -6.66 -7.48 -4.85
N TYR A 94 -6.79 -6.51 -5.77
CA TYR A 94 -7.99 -6.35 -6.58
C TYR A 94 -8.18 -7.47 -7.62
N THR A 95 -7.08 -7.92 -8.24
CA THR A 95 -7.10 -8.93 -9.31
C THR A 95 -6.88 -10.36 -8.81
N GLY A 96 -6.51 -10.54 -7.54
CA GLY A 96 -6.06 -11.83 -7.01
C GLY A 96 -4.71 -12.30 -7.55
N SER A 97 -3.92 -11.40 -8.19
CA SER A 97 -2.66 -11.76 -8.83
C SER A 97 -1.51 -11.89 -7.82
N ILE A 98 -1.05 -13.12 -7.60
CA ILE A 98 0.11 -13.42 -6.76
C ILE A 98 1.38 -12.73 -7.28
N VAL A 99 1.53 -12.62 -8.61
CA VAL A 99 2.70 -11.96 -9.22
C VAL A 99 2.74 -10.47 -8.89
N ALA A 100 1.59 -9.80 -8.91
CA ALA A 100 1.53 -8.38 -8.54
C ALA A 100 1.80 -8.20 -7.04
N LEU A 101 1.32 -9.11 -6.19
CA LEU A 101 1.62 -9.11 -4.76
C LEU A 101 3.11 -9.27 -4.48
N THR A 102 3.80 -10.21 -5.15
CA THR A 102 5.25 -10.43 -4.94
C THR A 102 6.09 -9.24 -5.39
N ILE A 103 5.72 -8.59 -6.50
CA ILE A 103 6.37 -7.34 -6.95
C ILE A 103 6.17 -6.23 -5.91
N GLY A 104 4.95 -6.07 -5.41
CA GLY A 104 4.61 -5.07 -4.39
C GLY A 104 5.41 -5.25 -3.10
N ILE A 105 5.40 -6.47 -2.56
CA ILE A 105 6.16 -6.84 -1.36
C ILE A 105 7.66 -6.63 -1.58
N SER A 106 8.20 -7.01 -2.74
CA SER A 106 9.62 -6.82 -3.04
C SER A 106 10.02 -5.35 -3.10
N CYS A 107 9.18 -4.49 -3.66
CA CYS A 107 9.41 -3.04 -3.70
C CYS A 107 9.45 -2.44 -2.30
N PHE A 108 8.51 -2.81 -1.43
CA PHE A 108 8.54 -2.37 -0.03
C PHE A 108 9.74 -2.95 0.72
N ALA A 109 10.06 -4.24 0.54
CA ALA A 109 11.24 -4.84 1.16
C ALA A 109 12.53 -4.09 0.78
N LEU A 110 12.72 -3.74 -0.50
CA LEU A 110 13.85 -2.94 -0.97
C LEU A 110 13.86 -1.52 -0.38
N PHE A 111 12.70 -0.88 -0.31
CA PHE A 111 12.56 0.44 0.32
C PHE A 111 13.02 0.40 1.78
N PHE A 112 12.48 -0.51 2.59
CA PHE A 112 12.81 -0.60 4.02
C PHE A 112 14.25 -1.06 4.23
N PHE A 113 14.75 -1.97 3.39
CA PHE A 113 16.16 -2.39 3.42
C PHE A 113 17.11 -1.21 3.20
N GLY A 114 16.83 -0.34 2.22
CA GLY A 114 17.64 0.85 1.96
C GLY A 114 17.70 1.80 3.16
N HIS A 115 16.57 2.02 3.82
CA HIS A 115 16.48 2.89 5.00
C HIS A 115 17.15 2.27 6.23
N TYR A 116 17.01 0.95 6.42
CA TYR A 116 17.71 0.21 7.48
C TYR A 116 19.24 0.26 7.31
N VAL A 117 19.75 -0.03 6.11
CA VAL A 117 21.20 -0.01 5.83
C VAL A 117 21.81 1.38 5.98
N SER A 118 21.01 2.42 5.74
CA SER A 118 21.47 3.80 5.88
C SER A 118 21.38 4.31 7.33
N ASN A 119 20.95 3.45 8.28
CA ASN A 119 20.72 3.78 9.69
C ASN A 119 19.65 4.89 9.88
N LEU A 120 18.71 4.98 8.93
CA LEU A 120 17.59 5.93 8.94
C LEU A 120 16.30 5.31 9.49
N ALA A 121 16.18 3.98 9.52
CA ALA A 121 15.01 3.28 10.07
C ALA A 121 15.42 2.41 11.26
N GLY A 122 14.68 2.54 12.37
CA GLY A 122 14.78 1.65 13.52
C GLY A 122 14.14 0.29 13.27
N TYR A 123 14.08 -0.53 14.33
CA TYR A 123 13.39 -1.81 14.28
C TYR A 123 11.88 -1.64 14.37
N GLU A 124 11.40 -0.52 14.90
CA GLU A 124 9.99 -0.21 15.11
C GLU A 124 9.22 -0.17 13.79
N GLU A 125 9.79 0.46 12.76
CA GLU A 125 9.17 0.62 11.45
C GLU A 125 9.05 -0.72 10.72
N LEU A 126 10.08 -1.56 10.83
CA LEU A 126 10.07 -2.90 10.24
C LEU A 126 9.02 -3.80 10.90
N ILE A 127 8.89 -3.74 12.24
CA ILE A 127 7.88 -4.49 12.98
C ILE A 127 6.48 -4.04 12.60
N LEU A 128 6.22 -2.72 12.54
CA LEU A 128 4.94 -2.16 12.11
C LEU A 128 4.57 -2.57 10.68
N LEU A 129 5.53 -2.54 9.75
CA LEU A 129 5.32 -2.99 8.38
C LEU A 129 4.94 -4.47 8.34
N LEU A 130 5.71 -5.33 8.99
CA LEU A 130 5.46 -6.78 9.02
C LEU A 130 4.09 -7.08 9.61
N LEU A 131 3.74 -6.42 10.71
CA LEU A 131 2.43 -6.54 11.34
C LEU A 131 1.31 -6.12 10.38
N GLY A 132 1.48 -4.99 9.67
CA GLY A 132 0.52 -4.53 8.67
C GLY A 132 0.33 -5.50 7.50
N VAL A 133 1.42 -6.08 6.99
CA VAL A 133 1.38 -7.11 5.94
C VAL A 133 0.68 -8.37 6.43
N ILE A 134 0.98 -8.84 7.65
CA ILE A 134 0.33 -10.02 8.25
C ILE A 134 -1.18 -9.79 8.38
N LEU A 135 -1.61 -8.60 8.84
CA LEU A 135 -3.03 -8.26 8.94
C LEU A 135 -3.72 -8.28 7.57
N LEU A 136 -3.07 -7.77 6.52
CA LEU A 136 -3.60 -7.86 5.15
C LEU A 136 -3.71 -9.30 4.66
N VAL A 137 -2.72 -10.15 4.95
CA VAL A 137 -2.76 -11.58 4.58
C VAL A 137 -3.90 -12.29 5.31
N ILE A 138 -4.09 -12.01 6.61
CA ILE A 138 -5.19 -12.57 7.40
C ILE A 138 -6.55 -12.16 6.84
N GLU A 139 -6.73 -10.87 6.51
CA GLU A 139 -7.97 -10.38 5.90
C GLU A 139 -8.28 -11.15 4.61
N VAL A 140 -7.31 -11.24 3.68
CA VAL A 140 -7.49 -11.92 2.39
C VAL A 140 -7.71 -13.43 2.55
N ALA A 141 -7.06 -14.07 3.52
CA ALA A 141 -7.12 -15.53 3.70
C ALA A 141 -8.35 -16.01 4.47
N VAL A 142 -8.88 -15.19 5.39
CA VAL A 142 -9.89 -15.63 6.38
C VAL A 142 -11.23 -14.93 6.20
N ILE A 143 -11.26 -13.67 5.75
CA ILE A 143 -12.46 -12.83 5.76
C ILE A 143 -12.92 -12.55 4.33
N PRO A 144 -14.09 -13.05 3.90
CA PRO A 144 -14.69 -12.65 2.62
C PRO A 144 -15.26 -11.22 2.73
N GLY A 145 -14.47 -10.23 2.30
CA GLY A 145 -14.81 -8.81 2.34
C GLY A 145 -13.57 -7.94 2.59
N PHE A 146 -13.71 -6.61 2.61
CA PHE A 146 -12.66 -5.70 3.12
C PHE A 146 -13.07 -5.19 4.50
N GLY A 147 -12.63 -5.88 5.54
CA GLY A 147 -12.96 -5.65 6.93
C GLY A 147 -12.02 -4.72 7.68
N VAL A 148 -12.25 -4.62 9.00
CA VAL A 148 -11.48 -3.77 9.91
C VAL A 148 -10.01 -4.21 9.99
N VAL A 149 -9.73 -5.52 9.84
CA VAL A 149 -8.37 -6.06 9.86
C VAL A 149 -7.58 -5.57 8.64
N GLY A 150 -8.19 -5.54 7.47
CA GLY A 150 -7.63 -4.96 6.25
C GLY A 150 -7.31 -3.46 6.38
N VAL A 151 -8.24 -2.67 6.93
CA VAL A 151 -8.04 -1.22 7.17
C VAL A 151 -6.89 -0.97 8.14
N LEU A 152 -6.84 -1.72 9.24
CA LEU A 152 -5.75 -1.61 10.21
C LEU A 152 -4.40 -2.02 9.60
N GLY A 153 -4.39 -3.06 8.76
CA GLY A 153 -3.19 -3.47 8.02
C GLY A 153 -2.64 -2.37 7.13
N ILE A 154 -3.50 -1.73 6.32
CA ILE A 154 -3.11 -0.58 5.50
C ILE A 154 -2.60 0.57 6.38
N LEU A 155 -3.29 0.87 7.48
CA LEU A 155 -2.90 1.96 8.37
C LEU A 155 -1.50 1.74 8.97
N PHE A 156 -1.19 0.51 9.40
CA PHE A 156 0.14 0.17 9.92
C PHE A 156 1.23 0.28 8.85
N ILE A 157 0.95 -0.14 7.62
CA ILE A 157 1.87 0.04 6.49
C ILE A 157 2.10 1.53 6.24
N LEU A 158 1.05 2.35 6.20
CA LEU A 158 1.18 3.80 5.99
C LEU A 158 1.98 4.47 7.11
N ILE A 159 1.72 4.12 8.36
CA ILE A 159 2.47 4.61 9.53
C ILE A 159 3.94 4.22 9.41
N ALA A 160 4.25 2.95 9.11
CA ALA A 160 5.62 2.47 8.93
C ALA A 160 6.35 3.24 7.81
N LEU A 161 5.67 3.52 6.70
CA LEU A 161 6.23 4.29 5.58
C LEU A 161 6.53 5.74 5.97
N VAL A 162 5.62 6.40 6.71
CA VAL A 162 5.85 7.77 7.20
C VAL A 162 7.05 7.79 8.14
N LEU A 163 7.10 6.90 9.13
CA LEU A 163 8.23 6.87 10.08
C LEU A 163 9.55 6.60 9.35
N SER A 164 9.59 5.59 8.47
CA SER A 164 10.80 5.24 7.73
C SER A 164 11.28 6.37 6.82
N SER A 165 10.38 7.20 6.28
CA SER A 165 10.73 8.34 5.43
C SER A 165 11.29 9.56 6.19
N SER A 166 11.05 9.61 7.51
CA SER A 166 11.46 10.69 8.39
C SER A 166 12.83 10.48 9.05
N GLY A 167 13.52 9.40 8.65
CA GLY A 167 14.65 8.81 9.36
C GLY A 167 15.58 9.79 10.05
N LEU A 168 15.43 9.91 11.36
CA LEU A 168 16.25 10.76 12.22
C LEU A 168 16.02 10.38 13.69
N ASP A 169 17.04 9.77 14.29
CA ASP A 169 17.31 9.91 15.72
C ASP A 169 17.52 11.41 16.02
N ILE A 170 16.48 12.14 16.46
CA ILE A 170 16.62 13.55 16.83
C ILE A 170 15.89 13.91 18.13
N PRO A 171 16.58 14.61 19.05
CA PRO A 171 15.98 15.18 20.27
C PRO A 171 14.83 16.14 19.96
N THR A 172 13.87 16.21 20.88
CA THR A 172 12.51 16.78 20.83
C THR A 172 12.32 18.18 20.21
N GLN A 173 13.37 18.95 19.92
CA GLN A 173 13.32 20.36 19.52
C GLN A 173 13.01 20.62 18.02
N TRP A 174 13.27 19.65 17.13
CA TRP A 174 13.18 19.84 15.65
C TRP A 174 12.11 19.00 14.94
N LYS A 175 11.21 18.38 15.72
CA LYS A 175 10.25 17.37 15.26
C LYS A 175 9.26 17.88 14.19
N THR A 176 8.91 19.16 14.19
CA THR A 176 7.83 19.70 13.34
C THR A 176 8.19 19.85 11.86
N ARG A 177 9.44 20.18 11.51
CA ARG A 177 9.86 20.31 10.10
C ARG A 177 10.14 18.96 9.45
N VAL A 178 10.73 18.02 10.19
CA VAL A 178 11.08 16.68 9.68
C VAL A 178 9.85 15.81 9.44
N ILE A 179 8.85 15.88 10.33
CA ILE A 179 7.53 15.24 10.11
C ILE A 179 6.84 15.83 8.86
N GLY A 180 7.00 17.13 8.61
CA GLY A 180 6.46 17.80 7.42
C GLY A 180 7.00 17.22 6.11
N ASP A 181 8.32 17.01 6.02
CA ASP A 181 8.95 16.45 4.82
C ASP A 181 8.59 14.97 4.60
N GLY A 182 8.52 14.17 5.66
CA GLY A 182 8.07 12.77 5.59
C GLY A 182 6.60 12.69 5.15
N LEU A 183 5.73 13.51 5.75
CA LEU A 183 4.31 13.57 5.41
C LEU A 183 4.10 14.02 3.96
N LEU A 184 4.87 15.01 3.48
CA LEU A 184 4.82 15.45 2.09
C LEU A 184 5.22 14.33 1.12
N LYS A 185 6.30 13.59 1.41
CA LYS A 185 6.74 12.45 0.58
C LYS A 185 5.68 11.36 0.52
N VAL A 186 5.12 10.97 1.67
CA VAL A 186 4.03 9.98 1.70
C VAL A 186 2.80 10.51 0.97
N ALA A 187 2.40 11.77 1.18
CA ALA A 187 1.27 12.38 0.50
C ALA A 187 1.46 12.41 -1.02
N ILE A 188 2.66 12.74 -1.52
CA ILE A 188 2.99 12.66 -2.94
C ILE A 188 2.88 11.22 -3.44
N SER A 189 3.47 10.25 -2.73
CA SER A 189 3.41 8.83 -3.14
C SER A 189 1.97 8.30 -3.18
N VAL A 190 1.14 8.65 -2.20
CA VAL A 190 -0.27 8.26 -2.12
C VAL A 190 -1.06 8.93 -3.23
N SER A 191 -0.81 10.21 -3.50
CA SER A 191 -1.46 10.95 -4.59
C SER A 191 -1.11 10.37 -5.96
N VAL A 192 0.17 10.05 -6.19
CA VAL A 192 0.64 9.40 -7.42
C VAL A 192 0.03 8.00 -7.55
N THR A 193 0.02 7.22 -6.46
CA THR A 193 -0.59 5.88 -6.46
C THR A 193 -2.09 5.95 -6.74
N ALA A 194 -2.80 6.90 -6.14
CA ALA A 194 -4.23 7.12 -6.37
C ALA A 194 -4.50 7.54 -7.82
N LEU A 195 -3.68 8.42 -8.38
CA LEU A 195 -3.76 8.81 -9.79
C LEU A 195 -3.53 7.62 -10.72
N LEU A 196 -2.46 6.85 -10.50
CA LEU A 196 -2.15 5.65 -11.28
C LEU A 196 -3.26 4.60 -11.15
N MET A 197 -3.81 4.42 -9.95
CA MET A 197 -4.96 3.55 -9.72
C MET A 197 -6.22 4.05 -10.43
N PHE A 198 -6.50 5.36 -10.42
CA PHE A 198 -7.64 5.93 -11.12
C PHE A 198 -7.52 5.71 -12.64
N VAL A 199 -6.34 5.99 -13.20
CA VAL A 199 -6.02 5.71 -14.61
C VAL A 199 -6.19 4.21 -14.88
N PHE A 200 -5.64 3.36 -14.02
CA PHE A 200 -5.77 1.92 -14.18
C PHE A 200 -7.23 1.46 -14.12
N ALA A 201 -8.01 1.85 -13.11
CA ALA A 201 -9.42 1.51 -12.99
C ALA A 201 -10.25 2.02 -14.19
N ARG A 202 -9.87 3.16 -14.78
CA ARG A 202 -10.58 3.75 -15.92
C ARG A 202 -10.25 3.10 -17.27
N TYR A 203 -9.01 2.65 -17.46
CA TYR A 203 -8.51 2.16 -18.75
C TYR A 203 -8.28 0.63 -18.77
N PHE A 204 -7.93 0.01 -17.65
CA PHE A 204 -7.66 -1.42 -17.55
C PHE A 204 -8.87 -2.30 -17.89
N PRO A 205 -10.12 -2.00 -17.46
CA PRO A 205 -11.30 -2.80 -17.86
C PRO A 205 -11.55 -2.77 -19.38
N GLN A 206 -10.98 -1.81 -20.09
CA GLN A 206 -11.07 -1.72 -21.55
C GLN A 206 -10.04 -2.61 -22.27
N THR A 207 -9.05 -3.13 -21.56
CA THR A 207 -8.01 -4.02 -22.11
C THR A 207 -8.46 -5.49 -22.13
N ARG A 208 -7.82 -6.31 -22.97
CA ARG A 208 -8.15 -7.75 -23.10
C ARG A 208 -7.99 -8.53 -21.79
N ALA A 209 -7.00 -8.17 -20.96
CA ALA A 209 -6.77 -8.79 -19.65
C ALA A 209 -7.83 -8.35 -18.63
N GLY A 210 -8.17 -7.06 -18.58
CA GLY A 210 -9.20 -6.54 -17.67
C GLY A 210 -10.60 -7.06 -17.99
N ARG A 211 -10.96 -7.19 -19.28
CA ARG A 211 -12.22 -7.83 -19.67
C ARG A 211 -12.31 -9.28 -19.22
N ARG A 212 -11.21 -10.04 -19.30
CA ARG A 212 -11.19 -11.46 -18.91
C ARG A 212 -11.37 -11.62 -17.40
N LEU A 213 -10.69 -10.79 -16.60
CA LEU A 213 -10.83 -10.77 -15.14
C LEU A 213 -12.23 -10.31 -14.69
N VAL A 214 -12.78 -9.23 -15.26
CA VAL A 214 -14.14 -8.77 -14.92
C VAL A 214 -15.19 -9.82 -15.32
N LEU A 215 -15.00 -10.48 -16.46
CA LEU A 215 -15.88 -11.56 -16.91
C LEU A 215 -15.79 -12.78 -15.99
N GLU A 216 -14.60 -13.11 -15.49
CA GLU A 216 -14.36 -14.22 -14.55
C GLU A 216 -14.93 -13.92 -13.15
N THR A 217 -14.86 -12.66 -12.69
CA THR A 217 -15.52 -12.21 -11.45
C THR A 217 -17.04 -12.19 -11.58
N ALA A 218 -17.58 -11.81 -12.74
CA ALA A 218 -19.01 -11.92 -13.05
C ALA A 218 -19.46 -13.40 -13.10
N LEU A 219 -18.63 -14.28 -13.68
CA LEU A 219 -18.85 -15.72 -13.71
C LEU A 219 -18.85 -16.33 -12.29
N ARG A 220 -17.90 -15.97 -11.43
CA ARG A 220 -17.81 -16.39 -10.02
C ARG A 220 -18.91 -15.82 -9.12
N SER A 221 -19.30 -14.56 -9.33
CA SER A 221 -20.46 -13.96 -8.63
C SER A 221 -21.77 -14.60 -9.08
N GLY A 222 -21.75 -15.16 -10.29
CA GLY A 222 -22.80 -16.00 -10.84
C GLY A 222 -22.69 -17.48 -10.48
N GLU A 223 -21.64 -18.03 -9.85
CA GLU A 223 -21.51 -19.49 -9.62
C GLU A 223 -22.58 -20.08 -8.66
N GLY A 224 -23.42 -19.24 -8.04
CA GLY A 224 -24.67 -19.68 -7.41
C GLY A 224 -25.87 -19.81 -8.36
N PHE A 225 -25.78 -19.31 -9.60
CA PHE A 225 -26.86 -19.15 -10.59
C PHE A 225 -26.50 -19.58 -12.03
N SER A 226 -25.23 -19.53 -12.47
CA SER A 226 -24.83 -19.58 -13.88
C SER A 226 -24.57 -20.98 -14.43
N THR A 227 -24.54 -22.03 -13.60
CA THR A 227 -24.62 -23.42 -14.11
C THR A 227 -26.02 -23.79 -14.57
N GLN A 228 -27.06 -23.04 -14.17
CA GLN A 228 -28.42 -23.28 -14.65
C GLN A 228 -28.64 -22.73 -16.06
N ASP A 229 -27.98 -21.66 -16.52
CA ASP A 229 -28.39 -20.96 -17.75
C ASP A 229 -28.23 -21.77 -19.04
N ALA A 230 -27.14 -22.53 -19.19
CA ALA A 230 -26.89 -23.32 -20.40
C ALA A 230 -27.71 -24.63 -20.43
N GLU A 231 -27.93 -25.27 -19.28
CA GLU A 231 -28.82 -26.44 -19.21
C GLU A 231 -30.30 -26.02 -19.26
N SER A 232 -30.68 -24.90 -18.65
CA SER A 232 -32.10 -24.55 -18.49
C SER A 232 -32.78 -24.19 -19.80
N ALA A 233 -32.01 -23.70 -20.79
CA ALA A 233 -32.53 -23.42 -22.12
C ALA A 233 -33.14 -24.67 -22.79
N ARG A 234 -32.68 -25.88 -22.42
CA ARG A 234 -33.24 -27.15 -22.93
C ARG A 234 -34.65 -27.43 -22.43
N TYR A 235 -35.05 -26.83 -21.31
CA TYR A 235 -36.35 -27.07 -20.70
C TYR A 235 -37.48 -26.26 -21.34
N LEU A 236 -37.17 -25.32 -22.24
CA LEU A 236 -38.19 -24.53 -22.93
C LEU A 236 -39.13 -25.43 -23.74
N GLY A 237 -40.44 -25.35 -23.47
CA GLY A 237 -41.46 -26.17 -24.12
C GLY A 237 -41.61 -27.60 -23.54
N MET A 238 -40.80 -27.97 -22.55
CA MET A 238 -40.95 -29.26 -21.86
C MET A 238 -42.05 -29.20 -20.81
N ARG A 239 -42.63 -30.38 -20.50
CA ARG A 239 -43.67 -30.55 -19.47
C ARG A 239 -43.10 -31.21 -18.23
N GLY A 240 -43.53 -30.73 -17.07
CA GLY A 240 -43.16 -31.27 -15.76
C GLY A 240 -44.35 -31.31 -14.81
N ILE A 241 -44.14 -31.81 -13.60
CA ILE A 241 -45.18 -31.95 -12.57
C ILE A 241 -44.85 -31.04 -11.38
N ALA A 242 -45.82 -30.26 -10.91
CA ALA A 242 -45.67 -29.45 -9.71
C ALA A 242 -45.52 -30.34 -8.46
N VAL A 243 -44.42 -30.21 -7.70
CA VAL A 243 -44.20 -30.95 -6.45
C VAL A 243 -44.61 -30.16 -5.22
N THR A 244 -44.77 -28.85 -5.36
CA THR A 244 -45.37 -27.96 -4.37
C THR A 244 -46.49 -27.17 -5.02
N ASP A 245 -47.38 -26.62 -4.20
CA ASP A 245 -48.27 -25.57 -4.65
C ASP A 245 -47.45 -24.38 -5.18
N LEU A 246 -47.74 -23.91 -6.41
CA LEU A 246 -47.09 -22.72 -6.98
C LEU A 246 -47.92 -21.49 -6.61
N ARG A 247 -47.39 -20.57 -5.78
CA ARG A 247 -48.08 -19.34 -5.34
C ARG A 247 -47.15 -18.12 -5.19
N PRO A 248 -46.86 -17.37 -6.27
CA PRO A 248 -46.72 -17.85 -7.64
C PRO A 248 -45.43 -18.67 -7.83
N ALA A 249 -44.50 -18.64 -6.88
CA ALA A 249 -43.29 -19.45 -6.88
C ALA A 249 -43.53 -20.83 -6.28
N GLY A 250 -42.76 -21.82 -6.73
CA GLY A 250 -42.73 -23.17 -6.16
C GLY A 250 -41.80 -24.08 -6.96
N LYS A 251 -41.94 -25.40 -6.79
CA LYS A 251 -41.04 -26.38 -7.39
C LYS A 251 -41.78 -27.32 -8.33
N ILE A 252 -41.12 -27.67 -9.42
CA ILE A 252 -41.57 -28.73 -10.35
C ILE A 252 -40.52 -29.82 -10.45
N VAL A 253 -40.93 -31.02 -10.87
CA VAL A 253 -40.03 -32.08 -11.33
C VAL A 253 -40.12 -32.16 -12.85
N LEU A 254 -38.97 -32.11 -13.51
CA LEU A 254 -38.84 -32.23 -14.96
C LEU A 254 -37.60 -33.09 -15.25
N GLU A 255 -37.79 -34.20 -15.98
CA GLU A 255 -36.74 -35.21 -16.25
C GLU A 255 -35.98 -35.67 -14.98
N GLY A 256 -36.68 -35.78 -13.85
CA GLY A 256 -36.10 -36.19 -12.56
C GLY A 256 -35.39 -35.07 -11.78
N ASN A 257 -35.23 -33.87 -12.36
CA ASN A 257 -34.64 -32.73 -11.70
C ASN A 257 -35.72 -31.84 -11.04
N LYS A 258 -35.46 -31.42 -9.80
CA LYS A 258 -36.32 -30.45 -9.09
C LYS A 258 -35.88 -29.03 -9.45
N LEU A 259 -36.77 -28.27 -10.08
CA LEU A 259 -36.51 -26.90 -10.54
C LEU A 259 -37.40 -25.90 -9.80
N ASP A 260 -36.84 -24.76 -9.43
CA ASP A 260 -37.59 -23.61 -8.90
C ASP A 260 -38.20 -22.81 -10.07
N VAL A 261 -39.50 -22.58 -10.00
CA VAL A 261 -40.28 -21.98 -11.09
C VAL A 261 -41.28 -20.95 -10.59
N ILE A 262 -41.73 -20.09 -11.50
CA ILE A 262 -42.76 -19.10 -11.26
C ILE A 262 -43.94 -19.34 -12.22
N SER A 263 -45.14 -19.48 -11.68
CA SER A 263 -46.36 -19.66 -12.46
C SER A 263 -46.89 -18.33 -13.02
N THR A 264 -47.20 -18.27 -14.31
CA THR A 264 -47.85 -17.11 -14.95
C THR A 264 -49.33 -16.97 -14.58
N SER A 265 -50.02 -18.09 -14.36
CA SER A 265 -51.45 -18.13 -14.05
C SER A 265 -51.76 -17.99 -12.56
N GLY A 266 -50.76 -17.65 -11.72
CA GLY A 266 -50.90 -17.58 -10.28
C GLY A 266 -50.91 -18.99 -9.66
N PHE A 267 -51.97 -19.33 -8.91
CA PHE A 267 -52.03 -20.58 -8.16
C PHE A 267 -52.08 -21.81 -9.07
N VAL A 268 -51.15 -22.75 -8.86
CA VAL A 268 -51.18 -24.09 -9.44
C VAL A 268 -51.06 -25.09 -8.29
N SER A 269 -51.97 -26.05 -8.23
CA SER A 269 -51.95 -27.09 -7.20
C SER A 269 -50.76 -28.02 -7.40
N LYS A 270 -50.21 -28.55 -6.30
CA LYS A 270 -49.32 -29.71 -6.34
C LYS A 270 -49.94 -30.84 -7.18
N GLU A 271 -49.08 -31.60 -7.85
CA GLU A 271 -49.38 -32.72 -8.78
C GLU A 271 -50.04 -32.30 -10.11
N THR A 272 -50.10 -31.01 -10.41
CA THR A 272 -50.58 -30.52 -11.71
C THR A 272 -49.46 -30.52 -12.75
N GLU A 273 -49.78 -30.90 -13.99
CA GLU A 273 -48.88 -30.82 -15.14
C GLU A 273 -48.71 -29.36 -15.60
N VAL A 274 -47.46 -28.95 -15.79
CA VAL A 274 -47.10 -27.58 -16.21
C VAL A 274 -46.12 -27.60 -17.36
N GLU A 275 -46.21 -26.61 -18.23
CA GLU A 275 -45.33 -26.41 -19.39
C GLU A 275 -44.44 -25.19 -19.13
N VAL A 276 -43.15 -25.33 -19.45
CA VAL A 276 -42.18 -24.23 -19.37
C VAL A 276 -42.36 -23.32 -20.58
N ILE A 277 -42.73 -22.06 -20.33
CA ILE A 277 -43.03 -21.08 -21.39
C ILE A 277 -41.91 -20.04 -21.57
N GLU A 278 -41.08 -19.82 -20.56
CA GLU A 278 -39.97 -18.86 -20.59
C GLU A 278 -38.84 -19.38 -19.72
N VAL A 279 -37.62 -19.31 -20.24
CA VAL A 279 -36.39 -19.56 -19.47
C VAL A 279 -35.54 -18.30 -19.57
N SER A 280 -35.27 -17.69 -18.43
CA SER A 280 -34.42 -16.51 -18.28
C SER A 280 -33.27 -16.85 -17.33
N ALA A 281 -32.18 -16.07 -17.41
CA ALA A 281 -30.95 -16.30 -16.62
C ALA A 281 -31.13 -16.26 -15.08
N SER A 282 -32.32 -15.87 -14.61
CA SER A 282 -32.65 -15.71 -13.20
C SER A 282 -33.99 -16.32 -12.81
N ARG A 283 -34.74 -16.92 -13.74
CA ARG A 283 -36.06 -17.53 -13.46
C ARG A 283 -36.54 -18.44 -14.59
N ILE A 284 -37.28 -19.48 -14.22
CA ILE A 284 -38.04 -20.34 -15.14
C ILE A 284 -39.52 -20.06 -14.93
N VAL A 285 -40.25 -19.74 -16.00
CA VAL A 285 -41.68 -19.44 -15.94
C VAL A 285 -42.48 -20.60 -16.54
N VAL A 286 -43.51 -21.02 -15.81
CA VAL A 286 -44.36 -22.14 -16.17
C VAL A 286 -45.83 -21.75 -16.24
N ARG A 287 -46.61 -22.51 -17.00
CA ARG A 287 -48.06 -22.38 -17.09
C ARG A 287 -48.71 -23.75 -16.94
N ALA A 288 -49.84 -23.82 -16.23
CA ALA A 288 -50.62 -25.05 -16.14
C ALA A 288 -51.08 -25.50 -17.54
N VAL A 289 -50.86 -26.78 -17.86
CA VAL A 289 -51.39 -27.38 -19.08
C VAL A 289 -52.89 -27.58 -18.87
N ARG A 290 -53.72 -26.81 -19.58
CA ARG A 290 -55.15 -27.06 -19.60
C ARG A 290 -55.39 -28.29 -20.47
N GLY A 291 -55.89 -29.37 -19.85
CA GLY A 291 -56.55 -30.46 -20.56
C GLY A 291 -57.86 -30.01 -21.19
#